data_AF-A0A7R8XJV0-F1
#
_entry.id   AF-A0A7R8XJV0-F1
#
_cell.length_a   1.000
_cell.length_b   1.000
_cell.length_c   1.000
_cell.angle_alpha   90.00
_cell.angle_beta   90.00
_cell.angle_gamma   90.00
#
_symmetry.space_group_name_H-M   'P 1'
#
loop_
_entity.id
_entity.type
_entity.pdbx_description
1 polymer ?
#
loop_
_entity_poly.entity_id
_entity_poly.type
_entity_poly.pdbx_seq_one_letter_code
_entity_poly.pdbx_strand_id
1 'polypeptide(L)' 'MRLATLLKLSKTVRVLPHQAALTAVRKLIESGVSLGKIQPNYSLVGHRQLRDTECPGDRLYETITTWDHYDPHPT' A
#
# COMPACT_ATOMS: atom_id res chain seq x y z
N MET A 1 22.10 22.67 -8.45
CA MET A 1 21.21 23.76 -7.98
C MET A 1 19.76 23.31 -8.19
N ARG A 2 19.24 22.45 -7.30
CA ARG A 2 18.09 22.71 -6.38
C ARG A 2 16.78 23.12 -7.07
N LEU A 3 15.96 22.14 -7.47
CA LEU A 3 14.52 22.34 -7.72
C LEU A 3 13.62 21.15 -7.31
N ALA A 4 14.05 20.29 -6.37
CA ALA A 4 13.25 19.15 -5.89
C ALA A 4 12.75 19.30 -4.44
N THR A 5 12.74 20.52 -3.89
CA THR A 5 12.41 20.77 -2.47
C THR A 5 11.05 21.43 -2.28
N LEU A 6 10.22 21.58 -3.31
CA LEU A 6 8.97 22.33 -3.22
C LEU A 6 7.66 21.51 -3.28
N LEU A 7 7.71 20.18 -3.14
CA LEU A 7 6.51 19.32 -3.10
C LEU A 7 6.49 18.28 -1.96
N LYS A 8 7.37 18.38 -0.96
CA LYS A 8 7.32 17.53 0.25
C LYS A 8 6.28 17.99 1.28
N LEU A 9 5.14 18.50 0.82
CA LEU A 9 4.02 18.95 1.65
C LEU A 9 2.77 18.10 1.43
N SER A 10 2.93 16.78 1.46
CA SER A 10 1.84 15.87 1.83
C SER A 10 2.41 14.81 2.77
N LYS A 11 2.14 14.97 4.07
CA LYS A 11 2.70 14.20 5.17
C LYS A 11 2.12 12.78 5.24
N THR A 12 2.49 11.89 4.32
CA THR A 12 2.23 10.45 4.47
C THR A 12 3.42 9.56 4.11
N VAL A 13 4.47 10.09 3.47
CA VAL A 13 5.65 9.30 3.05
C VAL A 13 6.38 8.65 4.24
N ARG A 14 6.30 9.21 5.45
CA ARG A 14 7.08 8.78 6.64
C ARG A 14 6.26 8.37 7.84
N VAL A 15 4.93 8.40 7.77
CA VAL A 15 4.06 8.13 8.91
C VAL A 15 3.25 6.88 8.60
N LEU A 16 3.42 5.86 9.43
CA LEU A 16 2.59 4.67 9.34
C LEU A 16 1.14 5.04 9.71
N PRO A 17 0.13 4.61 8.93
CA PRO A 17 -1.26 4.77 9.33
C PRO A 17 -1.51 4.16 10.71
N HIS A 18 -2.51 4.70 11.42
CA HIS A 18 -2.91 4.16 12.71
C HIS A 18 -3.27 2.67 12.59
N GLN A 19 -2.98 1.87 13.62
CA GLN A 19 -3.20 0.42 13.61
C GLN A 19 -4.65 0.05 13.24
N ALA A 20 -5.62 0.87 13.65
CA ALA A 20 -7.03 0.68 13.29
C ALA A 20 -7.27 0.72 11.77
N ALA A 21 -6.56 1.60 11.05
CA ALA A 21 -6.66 1.69 9.59
C ALA A 21 -6.06 0.45 8.91
N LEU A 22 -4.90 -0.01 9.38
CA LEU A 22 -4.28 -1.25 8.86
C LEU A 22 -5.17 -2.47 9.10
N THR A 23 -5.78 -2.57 10.28
CA THR A 23 -6.75 -3.62 10.60
C THR A 23 -8.01 -3.51 9.74
N ALA A 24 -8.51 -2.30 9.49
CA ALA A 24 -9.66 -2.10 8.62
C ALA A 24 -9.38 -2.56 7.18
N VAL A 25 -8.18 -2.29 6.65
CA VAL A 25 -7.80 -2.77 5.30
C VAL A 25 -7.79 -4.30 5.24
N ARG A 26 -7.17 -4.98 6.20
CA ARG A 26 -7.18 -6.45 6.24
C ARG A 26 -8.59 -7.02 6.28
N LYS A 27 -9.45 -6.51 7.16
CA LYS A 27 -10.86 -6.92 7.26
C LYS A 27 -11.63 -6.65 5.97
N LEU A 28 -11.35 -5.56 5.27
CA LEU A 28 -11.98 -5.23 4.00
C LEU A 28 -11.57 -6.24 2.92
N ILE A 29 -10.30 -6.62 2.86
CA ILE A 29 -9.81 -7.64 1.93
C ILE A 29 -10.44 -9.01 2.24
N GLU A 30 -10.41 -9.44 3.50
CA GLU A 30 -11.06 -10.68 3.97
C GLU A 30 -12.54 -10.72 3.59
N SER A 31 -13.26 -9.61 3.82
CA SER A 31 -14.67 -9.48 3.45
C SER A 31 -14.86 -9.52 1.94
N GLY A 32 -13.98 -8.86 1.18
CA GLY A 32 -13.98 -8.90 -0.28
C GLY A 32 -13.80 -10.31 -0.83
N VAL A 33 -12.91 -11.11 -0.23
CA VAL A 33 -12.72 -12.53 -0.60
C VAL A 33 -13.96 -13.35 -0.24
N SER A 34 -14.49 -13.21 0.97
CA SER A 34 -15.70 -13.93 1.43
C SER A 34 -16.92 -13.64 0.56
N LEU A 35 -17.07 -12.38 0.11
CA LEU A 35 -18.16 -11.95 -0.77
C LEU A 35 -17.92 -12.26 -2.26
N GLY A 36 -16.79 -12.90 -2.61
CA GLY A 36 -16.41 -13.20 -3.99
C GLY A 36 -16.12 -11.96 -4.85
N LYS A 37 -15.82 -10.82 -4.23
CA LYS A 37 -15.43 -9.56 -4.90
C LYS A 37 -13.93 -9.47 -5.16
N ILE A 38 -13.13 -10.21 -4.38
CA ILE A 38 -11.69 -10.37 -4.56
C ILE A 38 -11.44 -11.87 -4.75
N GLN A 39 -10.64 -12.23 -5.75
CA GLN A 39 -10.27 -13.63 -5.95
C GLN A 39 -9.39 -14.11 -4.78
N PRO A 40 -9.55 -15.34 -4.27
CA PRO A 40 -8.74 -15.82 -3.15
C PRO A 40 -7.23 -15.81 -3.40
N ASN A 41 -6.79 -15.90 -4.66
CA ASN A 41 -5.40 -15.84 -5.10
C ASN A 41 -4.99 -14.45 -5.62
N TYR A 42 -5.55 -13.38 -5.05
CA TYR A 42 -5.18 -12.02 -5.40
C TYR A 42 -3.69 -11.74 -5.15
N SER A 43 -3.16 -10.74 -5.87
CA SER A 43 -1.85 -10.14 -5.59
C SER A 43 -2.04 -8.78 -4.93
N LEU A 44 -1.37 -8.56 -3.81
CA LEU A 44 -1.29 -7.28 -3.12
C LEU A 44 -0.04 -6.53 -3.60
N VAL A 45 -0.24 -5.30 -4.07
CA VAL A 45 0.85 -4.47 -4.62
C VAL A 45 0.75 -3.05 -4.08
N GLY A 46 1.89 -2.41 -3.88
CA GLY A 46 1.96 -0.97 -3.65
C GLY A 46 1.74 -0.21 -4.96
N HIS A 47 1.09 0.95 -4.90
CA HIS A 47 0.83 1.77 -6.09
C HIS A 47 2.12 2.13 -6.86
N ARG A 48 3.22 2.37 -6.13
CA ARG A 48 4.57 2.59 -6.69
C ARG A 48 5.12 1.46 -7.56
N GLN A 49 4.62 0.23 -7.43
CA GLN A 49 5.07 -0.89 -8.26
C GLN A 49 4.45 -0.84 -9.67
N LEU A 50 3.34 -0.11 -9.83
CA LEU A 50 2.60 -0.05 -11.10
C LEU A 50 2.81 1.27 -11.84
N ARG A 51 3.17 2.34 -11.14
CA ARG A 51 3.26 3.71 -11.68
C ARG A 51 4.45 4.44 -11.05
N ASP A 52 4.95 5.46 -11.74
CA ASP A 52 5.96 6.37 -11.20
C ASP A 52 5.31 7.30 -10.15
N THR A 53 5.17 6.79 -8.92
CA THR A 53 4.54 7.49 -7.80
C THR A 53 5.18 7.09 -6.47
N GLU A 54 5.25 8.03 -5.52
CA GLU A 54 5.70 7.74 -4.16
C GLU A 54 4.62 7.02 -3.32
N CYS A 55 3.37 6.98 -3.76
CA CYS A 55 2.27 6.27 -3.09
C CYS A 55 2.59 4.76 -2.98
N PRO A 56 2.40 4.08 -1.83
CA PRO A 56 1.64 4.49 -0.64
C PRO A 56 2.45 5.22 0.45
N GLY A 57 3.65 5.70 0.15
CA GLY A 57 4.62 6.16 1.14
C GLY A 57 5.47 5.02 1.71
N ASP A 58 6.65 5.33 2.22
CA ASP A 58 7.67 4.31 2.52
C ASP A 58 7.27 3.40 3.68
N ARG A 59 6.79 3.98 4.78
CA ARG A 59 6.37 3.21 5.97
C ARG A 59 5.23 2.23 5.67
N LEU A 60 4.22 2.69 4.93
CA LEU A 60 3.10 1.83 4.56
C LEU A 60 3.56 0.78 3.55
N TYR A 61 4.42 1.13 2.60
CA TYR A 61 5.00 0.19 1.65
C TYR A 61 5.78 -0.92 2.35
N GLU A 62 6.72 -0.58 3.24
CA GLU A 62 7.47 -1.52 4.09
C GLU A 62 6.55 -2.42 4.93
N THR A 63 5.39 -1.92 5.33
CA THR A 63 4.43 -2.70 6.12
C THR A 63 3.66 -3.69 5.26
N ILE A 64 3.17 -3.28 4.08
CA ILE A 64 2.41 -4.19 3.22
C ILE A 64 3.30 -5.26 2.57
N THR A 65 4.61 -5.03 2.46
CA THR A 65 5.54 -6.05 1.95
C THR A 65 5.63 -7.28 2.85
N THR A 66 5.16 -7.19 4.10
CA THR A 66 5.11 -8.31 5.05
C THR A 66 3.73 -8.96 5.14
N TRP A 67 2.75 -8.51 4.36
CA TRP A 67 1.40 -9.08 4.38
C TRP A 67 1.32 -10.28 3.44
N ASP A 68 0.38 -11.17 3.72
CA ASP A 68 0.05 -12.26 2.80
C ASP A 68 -0.33 -11.69 1.43
N HIS A 69 -0.07 -12.48 0.38
CA HIS A 69 -0.35 -12.12 -1.01
C HIS A 69 0.46 -10.94 -1.56
N TYR A 70 1.41 -10.37 -0.81
CA TYR A 70 2.29 -9.35 -1.38
C TYR A 70 3.12 -9.90 -2.54
N ASP A 71 3.08 -9.19 -3.68
CA ASP A 71 3.82 -9.55 -4.87
C ASP A 71 4.97 -8.54 -5.10
N PRO A 72 6.25 -8.95 -4.98
CA PRO A 72 7.38 -8.06 -5.25
C PRO A 72 7.56 -7.77 -6.75
N HIS A 73 7.02 -8.61 -7.62
CA HIS A 73 7.21 -8.55 -9.08
C HIS A 73 5.87 -8.71 -9.81
N PRO A 74 4.95 -7.74 -9.65
CA PRO A 74 3.65 -7.83 -10.29
C PRO A 74 3.79 -7.80 -11.82
N THR A 75 3.16 -8.77 -12.47
CA THR A 75 3.03 -8.89 -13.93
C THR A 75 2.02 -7.92 -14.52
#